data_AF-A0A3M0WMY8-F1
#
_entry.id   AF-A0A3M0WMY8-F1
#
_cell.length_a   1.000
_cell.length_b   1.000
_cell.length_c   1.000
_cell.angle_alpha   90.00
_cell.angle_beta   90.00
_cell.angle_gamma   90.00
#
_symmetry.space_group_name_H-M   'P 1'
#
loop_
_entity.id
_entity.type
_entity.pdbx_description
1 polymer ?
#
loop_
_entity_poly.entity_id
_entity_poly.type
_entity_poly.pdbx_seq_one_letter_code
_entity_poly.pdbx_strand_id
1 'polypeptide(L)'
;MISPLLPTYARAPLAFERGEGSWLIDTEGRRFLDLAAGIAVNALGHAHPRLVATLAEQGARLWHVSNLYRIPEQERLAERLVAETFADTVFFTNSGTEAAELAIKMARRFWHERGEHERTRILTFEGAFHGRSIAAISAAGAEKLTRGFEPLLPGFTRLPFGDAEEIGAALSAELEKGDVAAVMLEPV
;
A
#
# COMPACT_ATOMS: atom_id res chain seq x y z
N MET A 1 -32.40 -11.50 -5.98
CA MET A 1 -31.88 -11.27 -4.62
C MET A 1 -30.51 -10.61 -4.78
N ILE A 2 -30.25 -9.52 -4.07
CA ILE A 2 -28.94 -8.84 -4.13
C ILE A 2 -27.94 -9.68 -3.33
N SER A 3 -26.77 -9.95 -3.89
CA SER A 3 -25.68 -10.62 -3.18
C SER A 3 -25.36 -9.88 -1.87
N PRO A 4 -25.17 -10.57 -0.73
CA PRO A 4 -24.70 -9.93 0.50
C PRO A 4 -23.25 -9.42 0.39
N LEU A 5 -22.52 -9.85 -0.64
CA LEU A 5 -21.21 -9.30 -1.00
C LEU A 5 -21.37 -8.23 -2.09
N LEU A 6 -20.88 -7.02 -1.80
CA LEU A 6 -20.90 -5.90 -2.75
C LEU A 6 -20.15 -6.30 -4.05
N PRO A 7 -20.73 -6.08 -5.24
CA PRO A 7 -20.18 -6.56 -6.50
C PRO A 7 -19.07 -5.63 -7.04
N THR A 8 -17.99 -5.46 -6.28
CA THR A 8 -16.85 -4.59 -6.63
C THR A 8 -15.72 -5.31 -7.37
N TYR A 9 -15.86 -6.62 -7.60
CA TYR A 9 -14.84 -7.46 -8.24
C TYR A 9 -15.46 -8.36 -9.31
N ALA A 10 -14.80 -8.46 -10.47
CA ALA A 10 -15.07 -9.48 -11.49
C ALA A 10 -14.40 -10.80 -11.09
N ARG A 11 -15.08 -11.61 -10.27
CA ARG A 11 -14.53 -12.86 -9.74
C ARG A 11 -14.50 -13.94 -10.82
N ALA A 12 -13.39 -14.67 -10.93
CA ALA A 12 -13.35 -15.92 -11.68
C ALA A 12 -14.28 -16.96 -11.02
N PRO A 13 -14.87 -17.89 -11.79
CA PRO A 13 -15.70 -18.97 -11.25
C PRO A 13 -14.82 -20.09 -10.64
N LEU A 14 -13.96 -19.73 -9.70
CA LEU A 14 -13.05 -20.64 -8.98
C LEU A 14 -13.23 -20.42 -7.47
N ALA A 15 -13.24 -21.51 -6.72
CA ALA A 15 -13.31 -21.50 -5.27
C ALA A 15 -12.22 -22.42 -4.70
N PHE A 16 -11.30 -21.86 -3.92
CA PHE A 16 -10.20 -22.60 -3.31
C PHE A 16 -10.52 -22.96 -1.86
N GLU A 17 -10.24 -24.20 -1.46
CA GLU A 17 -10.45 -24.67 -0.08
C GLU A 17 -9.15 -24.93 0.68
N ARG A 18 -8.04 -25.14 -0.04
CA ARG A 18 -6.75 -25.44 0.58
C ARG A 18 -5.60 -24.83 -0.24
N GLY A 19 -4.59 -24.35 0.46
CA GLY A 19 -3.32 -23.93 -0.13
C GLY A 19 -2.14 -24.52 0.63
N GLU A 20 -1.07 -24.85 -0.09
CA GLU A 20 0.17 -25.39 0.46
C GLU A 20 1.36 -24.97 -0.40
N GLY A 21 2.25 -24.15 0.15
CA GLY A 21 3.37 -23.57 -0.61
C GLY A 21 2.82 -22.76 -1.79
N SER A 22 3.29 -23.04 -3.01
CA SER A 22 2.80 -22.38 -4.23
C SER A 22 1.61 -23.08 -4.88
N TRP A 23 0.93 -23.99 -4.19
CA TRP A 23 -0.20 -24.75 -4.74
C TRP A 23 -1.52 -24.36 -4.09
N LEU A 24 -2.57 -24.30 -4.92
CA LEU A 24 -3.96 -24.17 -4.52
C LEU A 24 -4.73 -25.44 -4.92
N ILE A 25 -5.67 -25.84 -4.09
CA ILE A 25 -6.63 -26.92 -4.35
C ILE A 25 -8.03 -26.31 -4.30
N ASP A 26 -8.77 -26.48 -5.39
CA ASP A 26 -10.14 -26.01 -5.47
C ASP A 26 -11.14 -26.99 -4.83
N THR A 27 -12.38 -26.55 -4.66
CA THR A 27 -13.45 -27.35 -4.06
C THR A 27 -13.87 -28.57 -4.90
N GLU A 28 -13.34 -28.71 -6.11
CA GLU A 28 -13.52 -29.88 -6.99
C GLU A 28 -12.29 -30.82 -6.94
N GLY A 29 -11.28 -30.49 -6.11
CA GLY A 29 -10.05 -31.27 -5.95
C GLY A 29 -8.98 -30.99 -7.02
N ARG A 30 -9.18 -30.02 -7.92
CA ARG A 30 -8.19 -29.65 -8.94
C ARG A 30 -7.06 -28.85 -8.31
N ARG A 31 -5.84 -29.13 -8.76
CA ARG A 31 -4.61 -28.47 -8.28
C ARG A 31 -4.16 -27.39 -9.25
N PHE A 32 -3.83 -26.21 -8.72
CA PHE A 32 -3.35 -25.06 -9.47
C PHE A 32 -2.00 -24.62 -8.92
N LEU A 33 -1.04 -24.35 -9.81
CA LEU A 33 0.17 -23.63 -9.46
C LEU A 33 -0.18 -22.14 -9.36
N ASP A 34 0.01 -21.56 -8.17
CA ASP A 34 -0.32 -20.17 -7.89
C ASP A 34 0.83 -19.25 -8.32
N LEU A 35 0.71 -18.70 -9.53
CA LEU A 35 1.59 -17.65 -10.04
C LEU A 35 1.05 -16.24 -9.77
N ALA A 36 -0.14 -16.11 -9.18
CA ALA A 36 -0.72 -14.83 -8.80
C ALA A 36 -0.30 -14.41 -7.39
N ALA A 37 -0.09 -15.38 -6.50
CA ALA A 37 0.30 -15.21 -5.11
C ALA A 37 -0.59 -14.21 -4.34
N GLY A 38 -1.89 -14.20 -4.66
CA GLY A 38 -2.83 -13.23 -4.07
C GLY A 38 -2.50 -11.78 -4.41
N ILE A 39 -2.00 -11.51 -5.62
CA ILE A 39 -1.44 -10.21 -6.04
C ILE A 39 -0.17 -9.92 -5.24
N ALA A 40 0.82 -10.82 -5.36
CA ALA A 40 2.14 -10.73 -4.72
C ALA A 40 2.13 -10.66 -3.17
N VAL A 41 1.03 -11.01 -2.51
CA VAL A 41 0.90 -11.02 -1.03
C VAL A 41 1.55 -12.26 -0.41
N ASN A 42 1.31 -13.43 -1.00
CA ASN A 42 1.72 -14.71 -0.44
C ASN A 42 3.19 -15.03 -0.77
N ALA A 43 4.11 -14.15 -0.38
CA ALA A 43 5.54 -14.23 -0.71
C ALA A 43 6.22 -15.51 -0.17
N LEU A 44 5.68 -16.12 0.89
CA LEU A 44 6.16 -17.39 1.47
C LEU A 44 5.24 -18.58 1.15
N GLY A 45 4.32 -18.41 0.20
CA GLY A 45 3.30 -19.39 -0.14
C GLY A 45 2.17 -19.49 0.89
N HIS A 46 1.22 -20.37 0.58
CA HIS A 46 0.05 -20.65 1.40
C HIS A 46 0.39 -21.55 2.59
N ALA A 47 -0.19 -21.23 3.76
CA ALA A 47 -0.10 -22.03 4.98
C ALA A 47 1.33 -22.44 5.38
N HIS A 48 2.31 -21.55 5.17
CA HIS A 48 3.71 -21.83 5.52
C HIS A 48 3.84 -22.26 7.00
N PRO A 49 4.41 -23.44 7.32
CA PRO A 49 4.33 -24.03 8.67
C PRO A 49 4.82 -23.10 9.79
N ARG A 50 5.90 -22.36 9.55
CA ARG A 50 6.41 -21.38 10.53
C ARG A 50 5.45 -20.21 10.76
N LEU A 51 4.76 -19.72 9.73
CA LEU A 51 3.80 -18.63 9.87
C LEU A 51 2.56 -19.08 10.64
N VAL A 52 2.04 -20.27 10.30
CA VAL A 52 0.89 -20.87 10.98
C VAL A 52 1.18 -21.09 12.46
N ALA A 53 2.34 -21.68 12.79
CA ALA A 53 2.74 -21.88 14.19
C ALA A 53 2.90 -20.54 14.94
N THR A 54 3.56 -19.54 14.33
CA THR A 54 3.75 -18.21 14.94
C THR A 54 2.40 -17.52 15.21
N LEU A 55 1.48 -17.59 14.26
CA LEU A 55 0.14 -17.01 14.40
C LEU A 55 -0.66 -17.71 15.50
N ALA A 56 -0.65 -19.05 15.53
CA ALA A 56 -1.38 -19.83 16.53
C ALA A 56 -0.85 -19.56 17.95
N GLU A 57 0.47 -19.52 18.12
CA GLU A 57 1.10 -19.23 19.40
C GLU A 57 0.76 -17.83 19.89
N GLN A 58 0.95 -16.79 19.06
CA GLN A 58 0.64 -15.42 19.45
C GLN A 58 -0.86 -15.22 19.66
N GLY A 59 -1.70 -15.83 18.83
CA GLY A 59 -3.15 -15.78 18.95
C GLY A 59 -3.68 -16.45 20.23
N ALA A 60 -3.00 -17.46 20.76
CA ALA A 60 -3.35 -18.02 22.07
C ALA A 60 -2.92 -17.12 23.23
N ARG A 61 -2.00 -16.16 23.01
CA ARG A 61 -1.42 -15.28 24.02
C ARG A 61 -2.10 -13.90 24.09
N LEU A 62 -2.06 -13.14 23.00
CA LEU A 62 -2.54 -11.75 22.95
C LEU A 62 -2.65 -11.23 21.51
N TRP A 63 -3.75 -10.55 21.19
CA TRP A 63 -4.03 -10.03 19.85
C TRP A 63 -3.84 -8.52 19.72
N HIS A 64 -4.54 -7.74 20.54
CA HIS A 64 -4.63 -6.30 20.36
C HIS A 64 -4.76 -5.59 21.70
N VAL A 65 -3.95 -4.54 21.88
CA VAL A 65 -3.96 -3.70 23.08
C VAL A 65 -3.99 -2.21 22.73
N SER A 66 -4.23 -1.83 21.47
CA SER A 66 -4.03 -0.47 20.93
C SER A 66 -2.58 0.03 21.01
N ASN A 67 -2.32 1.26 20.56
CA ASN A 67 -1.01 1.91 20.69
C ASN A 67 -0.79 2.58 22.06
N LEU A 68 -1.68 2.37 23.03
CA LEU A 68 -1.56 2.96 24.37
C LEU A 68 -0.50 2.29 25.25
N TYR A 69 -0.06 1.08 24.89
CA TYR A 69 0.89 0.29 25.68
C TYR A 69 2.09 -0.10 24.85
N ARG A 70 3.14 -0.54 25.55
CA ARG A 70 4.33 -1.12 24.94
C ARG A 70 4.00 -2.50 24.35
N ILE A 71 4.40 -2.74 23.10
CA ILE A 71 4.19 -4.02 22.40
C ILE A 71 5.57 -4.59 22.01
N PRO A 72 6.14 -5.52 22.80
CA PRO A 72 7.50 -6.02 22.57
C PRO A 72 7.72 -6.63 21.19
N GLU A 73 6.73 -7.33 20.65
CA GLU A 73 6.81 -7.94 19.32
C GLU A 73 6.84 -6.88 18.19
N GLN A 74 6.17 -5.74 18.38
CA GLN A 74 6.19 -4.59 17.46
C GLN A 74 7.55 -3.89 17.49
N GLU A 75 8.12 -3.67 18.68
CA GLU A 75 9.46 -3.09 18.85
C GLU A 75 10.53 -3.97 18.20
N ARG A 76 10.47 -5.29 18.43
CA ARG A 76 11.40 -6.24 17.81
C ARG A 76 11.33 -6.22 16.28
N LEU A 77 10.14 -6.04 15.70
CA LEU A 77 10.00 -5.91 14.25
C LEU A 77 10.53 -4.56 13.76
N ALA A 78 10.27 -3.47 14.49
CA ALA A 78 10.77 -2.14 14.18
C ALA A 78 12.30 -2.10 14.16
N GLU A 79 12.95 -2.64 15.20
CA GLU A 79 14.41 -2.74 15.30
C GLU A 79 15.02 -3.47 14.10
N ARG A 80 14.40 -4.58 13.68
CA ARG A 80 14.85 -5.35 12.52
C ARG A 80 14.69 -4.58 11.21
N LEU A 81 13.60 -3.84 11.03
CA LEU A 81 13.40 -3.04 9.82
C LEU A 81 14.39 -1.88 9.75
N VAL A 82 14.62 -1.18 10.87
CA VAL A 82 15.60 -0.09 10.97
C VAL A 82 17.01 -0.60 10.69
N ALA A 83 17.40 -1.76 11.24
CA ALA A 83 18.73 -2.33 11.03
C ALA A 83 19.03 -2.75 9.58
N GLU A 84 18.01 -3.09 8.80
CA GLU A 84 18.15 -3.65 7.44
C GLU A 84 17.80 -2.64 6.34
N THR A 85 17.47 -1.40 6.69
CA THR A 85 17.01 -0.37 5.73
C THR A 85 17.63 1.00 6.04
N PHE A 86 17.24 2.02 5.26
CA PHE A 86 17.65 3.41 5.50
C PHE A 86 16.84 4.10 6.62
N ALA A 87 15.79 3.46 7.12
CA ALA A 87 14.82 4.11 7.99
C ALA A 87 15.35 4.30 9.42
N ASP A 88 15.14 5.47 10.00
CA ASP A 88 15.42 5.72 11.42
C ASP A 88 14.28 5.27 12.35
N THR A 89 13.05 5.19 11.82
CA THR A 89 11.84 4.83 12.58
C THR A 89 10.77 4.27 11.66
N VAL A 90 9.80 3.54 12.22
CA VAL A 90 8.70 2.91 11.48
C VAL A 90 7.35 3.10 12.18
N PHE A 91 6.28 3.14 11.38
CA PHE A 91 4.90 3.09 11.87
C PHE A 91 4.17 1.93 11.18
N PHE A 92 3.50 1.09 11.95
CA PHE A 92 2.80 -0.08 11.41
C PHE A 92 1.34 0.24 11.11
N THR A 93 0.89 -0.18 9.92
CA THR A 93 -0.50 -0.11 9.46
C THR A 93 -1.01 -1.50 9.10
N ASN A 94 -2.25 -1.58 8.62
CA ASN A 94 -2.92 -2.83 8.27
C ASN A 94 -3.01 -3.04 6.76
N SER A 95 -2.67 -2.02 5.96
CA SER A 95 -2.70 -2.10 4.50
C SER A 95 -1.72 -1.13 3.84
N GLY A 96 -1.39 -1.41 2.57
CA GLY A 96 -0.61 -0.48 1.74
C GLY A 96 -1.32 0.87 1.52
N THR A 97 -2.66 0.90 1.50
CA THR A 97 -3.43 2.15 1.39
C THR A 97 -3.24 3.03 2.62
N GLU A 98 -3.26 2.45 3.83
CA GLU A 98 -3.00 3.22 5.06
C GLU A 98 -1.54 3.71 5.13
N ALA A 99 -0.59 2.90 4.64
CA ALA A 99 0.81 3.33 4.54
C ALA A 99 0.98 4.51 3.57
N ALA A 100 0.31 4.47 2.41
CA ALA A 100 0.29 5.57 1.44
C ALA A 100 -0.33 6.86 2.02
N GLU A 101 -1.47 6.75 2.71
CA GLU A 101 -2.11 7.87 3.41
C GLU A 101 -1.18 8.50 4.46
N LEU A 102 -0.46 7.68 5.24
CA LEU A 102 0.52 8.18 6.19
C LEU A 102 1.68 8.88 5.50
N ALA A 103 2.23 8.34 4.40
CA ALA A 103 3.29 8.99 3.64
C ALA A 103 2.85 10.38 3.12
N ILE A 104 1.64 10.48 2.57
CA ILE A 104 1.04 11.75 2.11
C ILE A 104 0.93 12.75 3.27
N LYS A 105 0.43 12.31 4.43
CA LYS A 105 0.28 13.15 5.62
C LYS A 105 1.63 13.58 6.18
N MET A 106 2.60 12.67 6.27
CA MET A 106 3.93 12.95 6.81
C MET A 106 4.69 13.94 5.94
N ALA A 107 4.65 13.79 4.61
CA ALA A 107 5.26 14.72 3.67
C ALA A 107 4.71 16.15 3.86
N ARG A 108 3.38 16.31 3.92
CA ARG A 108 2.75 17.62 4.15
C ARG A 108 3.02 18.16 5.55
N ARG A 109 2.96 17.31 6.58
CA ARG A 109 3.24 17.70 7.98
C ARG A 109 4.68 18.16 8.15
N PHE A 110 5.64 17.51 7.51
CA PHE A 110 7.05 17.88 7.58
C PHE A 110 7.28 19.35 7.20
N TRP A 111 6.76 19.78 6.06
CA TRP A 111 6.90 21.17 5.61
C TRP A 111 6.09 22.15 6.45
N HIS A 112 4.91 21.74 6.91
CA HIS A 112 4.11 22.53 7.85
C HIS A 112 4.91 22.85 9.13
N GLU A 113 5.55 21.86 9.75
CA GLU A 113 6.34 22.07 10.96
C GLU A 113 7.61 22.92 10.73
N ARG A 114 8.06 23.02 9.47
CA ARG A 114 9.15 23.92 9.06
C ARG A 114 8.69 25.35 8.75
N GLY A 115 7.39 25.63 8.85
CA GLY A 115 6.81 26.93 8.51
C GLY A 115 6.65 27.16 6.99
N GLU A 116 6.87 26.14 6.16
CA GLU A 116 6.76 26.21 4.70
C GLU A 116 5.36 25.73 4.27
N HIS A 117 4.33 26.43 4.75
CA HIS A 117 2.92 25.99 4.62
C HIS A 117 2.41 25.87 3.19
N GLU A 118 3.03 26.53 2.22
CA GLU A 118 2.68 26.45 0.80
C GLU A 118 3.19 25.15 0.14
N ARG A 119 4.18 24.47 0.73
CA ARG A 119 4.69 23.19 0.21
C ARG A 119 3.76 22.04 0.55
N THR A 120 2.73 21.87 -0.28
CA THR A 120 1.66 20.88 -0.05
C THR A 120 1.46 19.92 -1.22
N ARG A 121 1.99 20.26 -2.40
CA ARG A 121 1.74 19.53 -3.64
C ARG A 121 2.60 18.29 -3.73
N ILE A 122 2.01 17.16 -4.07
CA ILE A 122 2.72 15.89 -4.24
C ILE A 122 2.74 15.55 -5.72
N LEU A 123 3.93 15.31 -6.26
CA LEU A 123 4.10 14.85 -7.64
C LEU A 123 3.92 13.33 -7.65
N THR A 124 3.08 12.84 -8.54
CA THR A 124 2.81 11.42 -8.77
C THR A 124 2.94 11.11 -10.26
N PHE A 125 2.68 9.87 -10.67
CA PHE A 125 2.90 9.42 -12.03
C PHE A 125 1.66 8.77 -12.65
N GLU A 126 1.51 8.90 -13.95
CA GLU A 126 0.49 8.20 -14.71
C GLU A 126 0.68 6.68 -14.59
N GLY A 127 -0.43 5.95 -14.46
CA GLY A 127 -0.41 4.50 -14.27
C GLY A 127 -0.22 4.03 -12.82
N ALA A 128 0.05 4.95 -11.89
CA ALA A 128 0.28 4.62 -10.48
C ALA A 128 -0.92 3.94 -9.78
N PHE A 129 -0.63 3.15 -8.74
CA PHE A 129 -1.59 2.55 -7.84
C PHE A 129 -1.15 2.65 -6.37
N HIS A 130 -1.78 3.55 -5.62
CA HIS A 130 -1.42 3.79 -4.22
C HIS A 130 -2.49 3.32 -3.21
N GLY A 131 -3.50 2.60 -3.69
CA GLY A 131 -4.64 2.16 -2.88
C GLY A 131 -5.98 2.71 -3.34
N ARG A 132 -6.98 2.61 -2.46
CA ARG A 132 -8.39 2.95 -2.79
C ARG A 132 -9.05 3.96 -1.85
N SER A 133 -8.32 4.56 -0.92
CA SER A 133 -8.82 5.71 -0.17
C SER A 133 -8.90 6.96 -1.05
N ILE A 134 -9.63 7.99 -0.60
CA ILE A 134 -9.79 9.23 -1.39
C ILE A 134 -8.44 9.88 -1.72
N ALA A 135 -7.48 9.95 -0.79
CA ALA A 135 -6.17 10.54 -1.11
C ALA A 135 -5.38 9.65 -2.09
N ALA A 136 -5.42 8.33 -1.91
CA ALA A 136 -4.73 7.39 -2.80
C ALA A 136 -5.26 7.42 -4.24
N ILE A 137 -6.58 7.44 -4.43
CA ILE A 137 -7.16 7.55 -5.78
C ILE A 137 -6.96 8.96 -6.37
N SER A 138 -6.90 10.00 -5.54
CA SER A 138 -6.59 11.37 -6.00
C SER A 138 -5.14 11.48 -6.50
N ALA A 139 -4.22 10.81 -5.79
CA ALA A 139 -2.82 10.68 -6.16
C ALA A 139 -2.64 9.90 -7.48
N ALA A 140 -3.36 8.79 -7.66
CA ALA A 140 -3.30 7.98 -8.89
C ALA A 140 -4.01 8.64 -10.10
N GLY A 141 -5.20 9.20 -9.90
CA GLY A 141 -5.96 9.95 -10.91
C GLY A 141 -6.52 9.19 -12.10
N ALA A 142 -6.35 7.86 -12.17
CA ALA A 142 -6.91 7.05 -13.25
C ALA A 142 -8.46 7.07 -13.19
N GLU A 143 -9.13 7.32 -14.32
CA GLU A 143 -10.60 7.44 -14.40
C GLU A 143 -11.31 6.23 -13.78
N LYS A 144 -10.78 5.02 -14.00
CA LYS A 144 -11.30 3.76 -13.43
C LYS A 144 -11.35 3.74 -11.89
N LEU A 145 -10.52 4.56 -11.23
CA LEU A 145 -10.43 4.67 -9.77
C LEU A 145 -11.23 5.86 -9.25
N THR A 146 -11.32 6.95 -10.01
CA THR A 146 -11.83 8.23 -9.50
C THR A 146 -13.27 8.54 -9.89
N ARG A 147 -13.77 7.99 -11.01
CA ARG A 147 -15.09 8.32 -11.55
C ARG A 147 -16.19 8.04 -10.53
N GLY A 148 -16.96 9.08 -10.20
CA GLY A 148 -18.08 9.03 -9.26
C GLY A 148 -17.70 9.32 -7.80
N PHE A 149 -16.43 9.64 -7.53
CA PHE A 149 -15.94 10.05 -6.22
C PHE A 149 -15.57 11.54 -6.15
N GLU A 150 -15.86 12.31 -7.20
CA GLU A 150 -15.60 13.74 -7.25
C GLU A 150 -16.46 14.53 -6.23
N PRO A 151 -15.96 15.64 -5.66
CA PRO A 151 -14.63 16.23 -5.87
C PRO A 151 -13.51 15.44 -5.19
N LEU A 152 -12.37 15.30 -5.89
CA LEU A 152 -11.18 14.62 -5.38
C LEU A 152 -10.37 15.52 -4.42
N LEU A 153 -9.47 14.91 -3.65
CA LEU A 153 -8.55 15.64 -2.78
C LEU A 153 -7.52 16.42 -3.65
N PRO A 154 -7.38 17.74 -3.47
CA PRO A 154 -6.42 18.52 -4.24
C PRO A 154 -4.96 18.30 -3.77
N GLY A 155 -4.04 18.93 -4.50
CA GLY A 155 -2.61 18.95 -4.16
C GLY A 155 -1.84 17.74 -4.71
N PHE A 156 -2.26 17.20 -5.85
CA PHE A 156 -1.54 16.20 -6.61
C PHE A 156 -1.34 16.65 -8.06
N THR A 157 -0.14 16.44 -8.61
CA THR A 157 0.17 16.64 -10.03
C THR A 157 0.72 15.34 -10.57
N ARG A 158 0.07 14.79 -11.59
CA ARG A 158 0.50 13.55 -12.24
C ARG A 158 1.42 13.89 -13.41
N LEU A 159 2.58 13.25 -13.43
CA LEU A 159 3.57 13.36 -14.49
C LEU A 159 3.53 12.10 -15.36
N PRO A 160 4.00 12.18 -16.61
CA PRO A 160 4.18 10.99 -17.43
C PRO A 160 5.10 9.97 -16.75
N PHE A 161 4.75 8.69 -16.86
CA PHE A 161 5.64 7.58 -16.47
C PHE A 161 6.20 6.96 -17.74
N GLY A 162 7.52 6.98 -17.90
CA GLY A 162 8.16 6.64 -19.18
C GLY A 162 9.68 6.68 -19.10
N ASP A 163 10.30 7.27 -20.10
CA ASP A 163 11.77 7.38 -20.19
C ASP A 163 12.33 8.25 -19.04
N ALA A 164 13.54 7.90 -18.58
CA ALA A 164 14.18 8.57 -17.46
C ALA A 164 14.48 10.06 -17.73
N GLU A 165 14.79 10.44 -18.97
CA GLU A 165 15.01 11.83 -19.35
C GLU A 165 13.70 12.62 -19.30
N GLU A 166 12.61 12.04 -19.80
CA GLU A 166 11.28 12.66 -19.77
C GLU A 166 10.79 12.87 -18.34
N ILE A 167 10.92 11.84 -17.49
CA ILE A 167 10.61 11.92 -16.06
C ILE A 167 11.46 13.01 -15.40
N GLY A 168 12.76 13.04 -15.67
CA GLY A 168 13.70 14.01 -15.10
C GLY A 168 13.36 15.45 -15.48
N ALA A 169 13.02 15.69 -16.75
CA ALA A 169 12.62 17.01 -17.24
C ALA A 169 11.30 17.47 -16.61
N ALA A 170 10.29 16.60 -16.57
CA ALA A 170 8.99 16.91 -15.97
C ALA A 170 9.12 17.19 -14.46
N LEU A 171 9.89 16.37 -13.73
CA LEU A 171 10.17 16.60 -12.32
C LEU A 171 10.88 17.94 -12.08
N SER A 172 11.91 18.26 -12.86
CA SER A 172 12.67 19.49 -12.70
C SER A 172 11.78 20.73 -12.86
N ALA A 173 10.97 20.75 -13.92
CA ALA A 173 10.05 21.86 -14.19
C ALA A 173 9.00 22.05 -13.08
N GLU A 174 8.56 20.98 -12.43
CA GLU A 174 7.62 21.07 -11.32
C GLU A 174 8.25 21.45 -9.99
N LEU A 175 9.48 20.99 -9.72
CA LEU A 175 10.21 21.32 -8.50
C LEU A 175 10.61 22.80 -8.44
N GLU A 176 10.90 23.43 -9.58
CA GLU A 176 11.21 24.86 -9.68
C GLU A 176 10.10 25.78 -9.16
N LYS A 177 8.85 25.30 -9.10
CA LYS A 177 7.70 26.07 -8.59
C LYS A 177 7.73 26.27 -7.08
N GLY A 178 8.56 25.50 -6.35
CA GLY A 178 8.82 25.71 -4.92
C GLY A 178 7.70 25.30 -3.96
N ASP A 179 6.57 24.77 -4.45
CA ASP A 179 5.39 24.36 -3.68
C ASP A 179 5.26 22.83 -3.51
N VAL A 180 6.27 22.08 -3.96
CA VAL A 180 6.29 20.61 -3.91
C VAL A 180 6.72 20.11 -2.53
N ALA A 181 5.87 19.28 -1.94
CA ALA A 181 6.08 18.60 -0.68
C ALA A 181 6.86 17.27 -0.84
N ALA A 182 6.52 16.48 -1.87
CA ALA A 182 7.11 15.17 -2.11
C ALA A 182 6.92 14.71 -3.56
N VAL A 183 7.70 13.70 -3.93
CA VAL A 183 7.50 12.87 -5.13
C VAL A 183 7.11 11.47 -4.64
N MET A 184 6.00 10.93 -5.13
CA MET A 184 5.50 9.60 -4.78
C MET A 184 5.50 8.73 -6.04
N LEU A 185 6.29 7.65 -6.01
CA LEU A 185 6.63 6.84 -7.18
C LEU A 185 6.68 5.35 -6.81
N GLU A 186 6.30 4.50 -7.76
CA GLU A 186 6.47 3.04 -7.69
C GLU A 186 7.72 2.66 -8.51
N PRO A 187 8.75 2.02 -7.92
CA PRO A 187 9.99 1.71 -8.64
C PRO A 187 9.85 0.80 -9.87
N VAL A 188 8.75 0.03 -9.96
CA VAL A 188 8.41 -0.90 -11.05
C VAL A 188 6.93 -0.75 -11.39
#